data_AF-A0A9D9XW13-F1
#
_entry.id   AF-A0A9D9XW13-F1
#
_cell.length_a   1.000
_cell.length_b   1.000
_cell.length_c   1.000
_cell.angle_alpha   90.00
_cell.angle_beta   90.00
_cell.angle_gamma   90.00
#
_symmetry.space_group_name_H-M   'P 1'
#
loop_
_entity.id
_entity.type
_entity.pdbx_description
1 polymer ?
#
loop_
_entity_poly.entity_id
_entity_poly.type
_entity_poly.pdbx_seq_one_letter_code
_entity_poly.pdbx_strand_id
1 'polypeptide(L)'
;AEWHGMIFVIARPGEETIDVREFLGPAAPLFAALDLAGATPVHADTLPVRANWKLALDSFCEPYHVPAAHPRTLAPALVPWVAIYDRFGIHQRYASPGAEVKDYAGKPDTELPEPYYQGVHSLFPNTTFTVGRLVGIGNREPFIAFYRIFPGDSVGEAVAHGSIYLPRGGDPATIPDLEKAHASIMQVVSGEDFVIAADSWKRLASAPPGYRLTFGRNEMLLQQNHRLIADLIGMPIVS
;
A
#
# COMPACT_ATOMS: atom_id res chain seq x y z
N ALA A 1 -5.96 -21.52 -3.27
CA ALA A 1 -5.92 -21.44 -4.74
C ALA A 1 -4.69 -20.65 -5.17
N GLU A 2 -4.15 -20.91 -6.35
CA GLU A 2 -3.06 -20.14 -6.94
C GLU A 2 -3.59 -19.36 -8.15
N TRP A 3 -3.08 -18.14 -8.36
CA TRP A 3 -3.42 -17.33 -9.52
C TRP A 3 -2.30 -16.33 -9.87
N HIS A 4 -1.71 -16.46 -11.06
CA HIS A 4 -0.63 -15.61 -11.59
C HIS A 4 0.57 -15.44 -10.63
N GLY A 5 0.93 -16.48 -9.89
CA GLY A 5 2.04 -16.51 -8.93
C GLY A 5 1.66 -16.09 -7.51
N MET A 6 0.38 -15.78 -7.25
CA MET A 6 -0.12 -15.46 -5.91
C MET A 6 -0.87 -16.64 -5.30
N ILE A 7 -0.68 -16.85 -4.00
CA ILE A 7 -1.38 -17.87 -3.22
C ILE A 7 -2.47 -17.22 -2.37
N PHE A 8 -3.70 -17.68 -2.55
CA PHE A 8 -4.88 -17.25 -1.80
C PHE A 8 -5.35 -18.37 -0.87
N VAL A 9 -5.66 -18.01 0.37
CA VAL A 9 -6.03 -18.92 1.44
C VAL A 9 -7.25 -18.37 2.17
N ILE A 10 -8.24 -19.24 2.43
CA ILE A 10 -9.32 -18.96 3.39
C ILE A 10 -8.89 -19.57 4.71
N ALA A 11 -8.83 -18.75 5.77
CA ALA A 11 -8.39 -19.20 7.08
C ALA A 11 -9.41 -20.11 7.78
N ARG A 12 -10.70 -19.97 7.44
CA ARG A 12 -11.77 -20.83 7.96
C ARG A 12 -11.64 -22.24 7.37
N PRO A 13 -11.53 -23.29 8.19
CA PRO A 13 -11.58 -24.66 7.70
C PRO A 13 -12.93 -24.95 7.05
N GLY A 14 -12.94 -25.57 5.87
CA GLY A 14 -14.15 -25.94 5.14
C GLY A 14 -13.83 -26.35 3.69
N GLU A 15 -14.84 -26.84 2.97
CA GLU A 15 -14.75 -27.19 1.54
C GLU A 15 -15.01 -25.98 0.63
N GLU A 16 -14.69 -24.78 1.10
CA GLU A 16 -14.92 -23.55 0.33
C GLU A 16 -13.99 -23.49 -0.88
N THR A 17 -14.59 -23.40 -2.06
CA THR A 17 -13.85 -23.13 -3.29
C THR A 17 -13.45 -21.65 -3.33
N ILE A 18 -12.16 -21.38 -3.51
CA ILE A 18 -11.66 -20.02 -3.69
C ILE A 18 -11.74 -19.66 -5.18
N ASP A 19 -12.77 -18.92 -5.58
CA ASP A 19 -12.78 -18.24 -6.88
C ASP A 19 -11.99 -16.93 -6.76
N VAL A 20 -10.70 -17.01 -7.10
CA VAL A 20 -9.79 -15.86 -7.04
C VAL A 20 -10.22 -14.75 -8.02
N ARG A 21 -10.77 -15.11 -9.18
CA ARG A 21 -11.15 -14.13 -10.21
C ARG A 21 -12.40 -13.38 -9.79
N GLU A 22 -13.38 -14.07 -9.22
CA GLU A 22 -14.57 -13.44 -8.63
C GLU A 22 -14.17 -12.50 -7.49
N PHE A 23 -13.31 -12.95 -6.58
CA PHE A 23 -12.81 -12.13 -5.48
C PHE A 23 -12.11 -10.85 -5.97
N LEU A 24 -11.18 -10.96 -6.93
CA LEU A 24 -10.47 -9.81 -7.49
C LEU A 24 -11.36 -8.91 -8.34
N GLY A 25 -12.44 -9.44 -8.91
CA GLY A 25 -13.42 -8.70 -9.71
C GLY A 25 -12.76 -7.79 -10.77
N PRO A 26 -13.13 -6.51 -10.85
CA PRO A 26 -12.54 -5.56 -11.80
C PRO A 26 -11.02 -5.31 -11.61
N ALA A 27 -10.45 -5.67 -10.47
CA ALA A 27 -9.02 -5.51 -10.22
C ALA A 27 -8.19 -6.64 -10.82
N ALA A 28 -8.81 -7.77 -11.22
CA ALA A 28 -8.09 -8.94 -11.71
C ALA A 28 -7.06 -8.61 -12.82
N PRO A 29 -7.37 -7.80 -13.85
CA PRO A 29 -6.37 -7.44 -14.88
C PRO A 29 -5.13 -6.74 -14.32
N LEU A 30 -5.26 -5.94 -13.26
CA LEU A 30 -4.12 -5.25 -12.63
C LEU A 30 -3.16 -6.25 -11.98
N PHE A 31 -3.71 -7.24 -11.27
CA PHE A 31 -2.90 -8.28 -10.63
C PHE A 31 -2.30 -9.26 -11.64
N ALA A 32 -3.04 -9.61 -12.70
CA ALA A 32 -2.48 -10.41 -13.79
C ALA A 32 -1.29 -9.71 -14.46
N ALA A 33 -1.36 -8.38 -14.61
CA ALA A 33 -0.29 -7.58 -15.20
C ALA A 33 0.99 -7.50 -14.35
N LEU A 34 0.92 -7.79 -13.04
CA LEU A 34 2.11 -7.93 -12.20
C LEU A 34 2.95 -9.15 -12.58
N ASP A 35 2.29 -10.20 -13.11
CA ASP A 35 2.93 -11.40 -13.61
C ASP A 35 3.94 -12.01 -12.61
N LEU A 36 3.49 -12.15 -11.36
CA LEU A 36 4.35 -12.53 -10.23
C LEU A 36 4.95 -13.92 -10.38
N ALA A 37 4.31 -14.80 -11.16
CA ALA A 37 4.87 -16.10 -11.52
C ALA A 37 6.22 -15.98 -12.26
N GLY A 38 6.47 -14.85 -12.93
CA GLY A 38 7.74 -14.54 -13.58
C GLY A 38 8.62 -13.53 -12.86
N ALA A 39 8.18 -12.99 -11.73
CA ALA A 39 8.94 -12.03 -10.95
C ALA A 39 9.99 -12.78 -10.10
N THR A 40 11.11 -12.11 -9.82
CA THR A 40 12.15 -12.63 -8.94
C THR A 40 11.98 -12.03 -7.54
N PRO A 41 11.75 -12.85 -6.49
CA PRO A 41 11.77 -12.37 -5.11
C PRO A 41 13.16 -11.83 -4.78
N VAL A 42 13.21 -10.62 -4.22
CA VAL A 42 14.49 -9.97 -3.88
C VAL A 42 14.71 -9.98 -2.38
N HIS A 43 13.77 -9.44 -1.60
CA HIS A 43 13.88 -9.42 -0.14
C HIS A 43 12.50 -9.44 0.52
N ALA A 44 12.44 -9.91 1.77
CA ALA A 44 11.25 -9.84 2.60
C ALA A 44 11.60 -9.69 4.07
N ASP A 45 10.85 -8.84 4.77
CA ASP A 45 10.97 -8.59 6.20
C ASP A 45 9.63 -8.79 6.91
N THR A 46 9.70 -9.11 8.19
CA THR A 46 8.55 -9.21 9.09
C THR A 46 8.75 -8.25 10.26
N LEU A 47 7.78 -7.36 10.47
CA LEU A 47 7.86 -6.28 11.44
C LEU A 47 6.69 -6.40 12.44
N PRO A 48 6.96 -6.37 13.76
CA PRO A 48 5.90 -6.23 14.75
C PRO A 48 5.36 -4.79 14.71
N VAL A 49 4.04 -4.66 14.89
CA VAL A 49 3.35 -3.36 14.89
C VAL A 49 2.55 -3.23 16.18
N ARG A 50 2.75 -2.13 16.90
CA ARG A 50 2.07 -1.83 18.18
C ARG A 50 0.82 -0.98 17.98
N ALA A 51 0.00 -1.36 17.00
CA ALA A 51 -1.27 -0.72 16.67
C ALA A 51 -2.28 -1.76 16.15
N ASN A 52 -3.56 -1.39 16.09
CA ASN A 52 -4.53 -2.19 15.37
C ASN A 52 -4.15 -2.30 13.89
N TRP A 53 -4.27 -3.50 13.32
CA TRP A 53 -3.88 -3.76 11.92
C TRP A 53 -4.55 -2.82 10.90
N LYS A 54 -5.80 -2.39 11.15
CA LYS A 54 -6.51 -1.46 10.26
C LYS A 54 -5.81 -0.10 10.23
N LEU A 55 -5.48 0.43 11.41
CA LEU A 55 -4.80 1.72 11.53
C LEU A 55 -3.38 1.66 10.96
N ALA A 56 -2.69 0.53 11.10
CA ALA A 56 -1.39 0.32 10.49
C ALA A 56 -1.48 0.19 8.96
N LEU A 57 -2.56 -0.37 8.42
CA LEU A 57 -2.79 -0.45 6.97
C LEU A 57 -3.18 0.91 6.38
N ASP A 58 -3.91 1.72 7.15
CA ASP A 58 -4.38 3.04 6.73
C ASP A 58 -3.21 3.94 6.30
N SER A 59 -2.05 3.87 6.96
CA SER A 59 -0.85 4.64 6.57
C SER A 59 -0.28 4.25 5.19
N PHE A 60 -0.67 3.10 4.63
CA PHE A 60 -0.30 2.70 3.27
C PHE A 60 -1.42 2.96 2.26
N CYS A 61 -2.54 3.56 2.68
CA CYS A 61 -3.73 3.75 1.85
C CYS A 61 -4.04 5.23 1.57
N GLU A 62 -3.21 6.16 2.05
CA GLU A 62 -3.33 7.58 1.73
C GLU A 62 -1.97 8.29 1.77
N PRO A 63 -1.78 9.37 0.98
CA PRO A 63 -0.57 10.18 1.00
C PRO A 63 -0.74 11.52 1.75
N TYR A 64 -1.86 11.74 2.45
CA TYR A 64 -2.15 12.97 3.19
C TYR A 64 -1.17 13.20 4.35
N HIS A 65 -0.77 12.16 5.09
CA HIS A 65 0.22 12.30 6.16
C HIS A 65 1.64 12.59 5.66
N VAL A 66 1.96 12.20 4.41
CA VAL A 66 3.34 12.16 3.89
C VAL A 66 4.08 13.50 4.05
N PRO A 67 3.51 14.67 3.68
CA PRO A 67 4.23 15.94 3.85
C PRO A 67 4.54 16.31 5.30
N ALA A 68 3.76 15.81 6.26
CA ALA A 68 3.95 16.07 7.69
C ALA A 68 4.86 15.03 8.37
N ALA A 69 4.70 13.75 8.02
CA ALA A 69 5.41 12.63 8.63
C ALA A 69 6.80 12.42 8.04
N HIS A 70 6.96 12.62 6.73
CA HIS A 70 8.16 12.27 5.97
C HIS A 70 8.86 13.49 5.32
N PRO A 71 9.03 14.63 6.03
CA PRO A 71 9.50 15.87 5.40
C PRO A 71 10.93 15.77 4.82
N ARG A 72 11.71 14.78 5.28
CA ARG A 72 13.11 14.57 4.87
C ARG A 72 13.33 13.32 4.00
N THR A 73 12.29 12.50 3.80
CA THR A 73 12.39 11.19 3.15
C THR A 73 11.51 11.14 1.90
N LEU A 74 10.21 10.90 2.05
CA LEU A 74 9.29 10.75 0.92
C LEU A 74 8.75 12.08 0.38
N ALA A 75 8.46 13.05 1.26
CA ALA A 75 7.80 14.29 0.87
C ALA A 75 8.53 15.08 -0.24
N PRO A 76 9.87 15.17 -0.28
CA PRO A 76 10.58 15.91 -1.34
C PRO A 76 10.37 15.34 -2.75
N ALA A 77 10.04 14.05 -2.88
CA ALA A 77 9.87 13.37 -4.16
C ALA A 77 8.45 13.50 -4.74
N LEU A 78 7.49 14.04 -3.98
CA LEU A 78 6.08 14.06 -4.35
C LEU A 78 5.52 15.48 -4.38
N VAL A 79 4.47 15.69 -5.17
CA VAL A 79 3.60 16.86 -5.01
C VAL A 79 2.77 16.67 -3.74
N PRO A 80 2.86 17.56 -2.74
CA PRO A 80 2.19 17.37 -1.47
C PRO A 80 0.66 17.46 -1.62
N TRP A 81 -0.05 16.63 -0.84
CA TRP A 81 -1.52 16.61 -0.71
C TRP A 81 -2.32 16.38 -2.00
N VAL A 82 -1.66 15.96 -3.08
CA VAL A 82 -2.33 15.57 -4.34
C VAL A 82 -2.33 14.06 -4.47
N ALA A 83 -3.50 13.50 -4.72
CA ALA A 83 -3.70 12.09 -4.94
C ALA A 83 -4.83 11.86 -5.95
N ILE A 84 -4.61 10.90 -6.85
CA ILE A 84 -5.62 10.37 -7.75
C ILE A 84 -6.10 9.05 -7.17
N TYR A 85 -7.42 8.85 -7.12
CA TYR A 85 -8.05 7.70 -6.48
C TYR A 85 -8.91 6.93 -7.48
N ASP A 86 -8.74 5.61 -7.52
CA ASP A 86 -9.49 4.71 -8.37
C ASP A 86 -10.09 3.55 -7.57
N ARG A 87 -11.20 3.00 -8.07
CA ARG A 87 -11.92 1.90 -7.45
C ARG A 87 -12.14 0.75 -8.43
N PHE A 88 -11.96 -0.46 -7.93
CA PHE A 88 -12.10 -1.73 -8.64
C PHE A 88 -12.94 -2.69 -7.79
N GLY A 89 -14.24 -2.43 -7.69
CA GLY A 89 -15.10 -3.14 -6.74
C GLY A 89 -14.73 -2.83 -5.29
N ILE A 90 -14.32 -3.86 -4.54
CA ILE A 90 -13.84 -3.73 -3.16
C ILE A 90 -12.36 -3.33 -3.06
N HIS A 91 -11.62 -3.44 -4.16
CA HIS A 91 -10.20 -3.06 -4.24
C HIS A 91 -10.03 -1.65 -4.79
N GLN A 92 -8.87 -1.06 -4.53
CA GLN A 92 -8.68 0.39 -4.64
C GLN A 92 -7.25 0.73 -5.04
N ARG A 93 -7.04 1.94 -5.56
CA ARG A 93 -5.71 2.48 -5.86
C ARG A 93 -5.66 3.96 -5.49
N TYR A 94 -4.49 4.40 -5.02
CA TYR A 94 -4.11 5.79 -5.14
C TYR A 94 -2.76 5.95 -5.85
N ALA A 95 -2.57 7.12 -6.47
CA ALA A 95 -1.29 7.54 -7.03
C ALA A 95 -1.04 9.01 -6.70
N SER A 96 0.19 9.33 -6.32
CA SER A 96 0.66 10.70 -6.10
C SER A 96 1.57 11.11 -7.25
N PRO A 97 1.46 12.33 -7.78
CA PRO A 97 2.38 12.80 -8.80
C PRO A 97 3.76 13.05 -8.17
N GLY A 98 4.80 12.66 -8.89
CA GLY A 98 6.18 13.01 -8.52
C GLY A 98 6.42 14.51 -8.63
N ALA A 99 7.37 15.03 -7.84
CA ALA A 99 7.70 16.45 -7.79
C ALA A 99 8.16 17.00 -9.16
N GLU A 100 8.76 16.15 -10.00
CA GLU A 100 9.21 16.43 -11.36
C GLU A 100 8.08 16.81 -12.31
N VAL A 101 6.82 16.49 -12.00
CA VAL A 101 5.66 16.91 -12.81
C VAL A 101 5.61 18.44 -13.00
N LYS A 102 6.13 19.20 -12.04
CA LYS A 102 6.22 20.66 -12.11
C LYS A 102 7.10 21.14 -13.28
N ASP A 103 8.12 20.37 -13.63
CA ASP A 103 9.07 20.71 -14.70
C ASP A 103 8.44 20.59 -16.10
N TYR A 104 7.26 19.97 -16.18
CA TYR A 104 6.52 19.74 -17.41
C TYR A 104 5.25 20.59 -17.54
N ALA A 105 4.91 21.36 -16.50
CA ALA A 105 3.73 22.21 -16.51
C ALA A 105 3.81 23.25 -17.65
N GLY A 106 2.83 23.22 -18.56
CA GLY A 106 2.74 24.15 -19.69
C GLY A 106 3.64 23.80 -20.89
N LYS A 107 4.39 22.70 -20.85
CA LYS A 107 5.14 22.21 -22.01
C LYS A 107 4.23 21.44 -22.98
N PRO A 108 4.54 21.41 -24.28
CA PRO A 108 3.83 20.57 -25.24
C PRO A 108 4.09 19.08 -24.98
N ASP A 109 3.15 18.23 -25.40
CA ASP A 109 3.23 16.76 -25.23
C ASP A 109 4.54 16.15 -25.76
N THR A 110 5.15 16.75 -26.79
CA THR A 110 6.43 16.33 -27.37
C THR A 110 7.64 16.48 -26.43
N GLU A 111 7.50 17.26 -25.35
CA GLU A 111 8.55 17.46 -24.33
C GLU A 111 8.28 16.67 -23.04
N LEU A 112 7.17 15.93 -22.97
CA LEU A 112 6.86 15.07 -21.81
C LEU A 112 7.77 13.83 -21.80
N PRO A 113 8.17 13.35 -20.62
CA PRO A 113 8.93 12.12 -20.53
C PRO A 113 8.04 10.93 -20.90
N GLU A 114 8.68 9.82 -21.28
CA GLU A 114 7.96 8.55 -21.41
C GLU A 114 7.22 8.25 -20.10
N PRO A 115 5.88 8.05 -20.14
CA PRO A 115 5.11 7.80 -18.95
C PRO A 115 5.58 6.50 -18.30
N TYR A 116 5.59 6.48 -16.98
CA TYR A 116 5.77 5.26 -16.23
C TYR A 116 4.65 5.10 -15.23
N TYR A 117 4.31 3.85 -14.94
CA TYR A 117 3.29 3.55 -13.97
C TYR A 117 3.85 3.61 -12.57
N GLN A 118 3.17 4.37 -11.69
CA GLN A 118 3.36 4.32 -10.26
C GLN A 118 2.02 4.35 -9.56
N GLY A 119 1.87 3.57 -8.49
CA GLY A 119 0.66 3.58 -7.71
C GLY A 119 0.67 2.55 -6.60
N VAL A 120 -0.04 2.88 -5.53
CA VAL A 120 -0.27 1.99 -4.39
C VAL A 120 -1.70 1.49 -4.48
N HIS A 121 -1.85 0.17 -4.40
CA HIS A 121 -3.14 -0.50 -4.52
C HIS A 121 -3.47 -1.16 -3.20
N SER A 122 -4.73 -1.05 -2.79
CA SER A 122 -5.27 -1.80 -1.67
C SER A 122 -6.01 -3.02 -2.20
N LEU A 123 -5.43 -4.18 -1.94
CA LEU A 123 -6.11 -5.48 -2.02
C LEU A 123 -6.77 -5.72 -0.67
N PHE A 124 -8.03 -5.30 -0.58
CA PHE A 124 -8.89 -5.60 0.56
C PHE A 124 -8.81 -7.09 0.96
N PRO A 125 -8.70 -7.43 2.25
CA PRO A 125 -8.83 -6.52 3.39
C PRO A 125 -7.53 -5.89 3.87
N ASN A 126 -6.38 -6.54 3.66
CA ASN A 126 -5.21 -6.29 4.50
C ASN A 126 -3.87 -6.25 3.74
N THR A 127 -3.94 -6.14 2.43
CA THR A 127 -2.77 -6.17 1.56
C THR A 127 -2.69 -4.87 0.77
N THR A 128 -1.52 -4.28 0.68
CA THR A 128 -1.21 -3.29 -0.34
C THR A 128 -0.11 -3.79 -1.26
N PHE A 129 -0.12 -3.32 -2.50
CA PHE A 129 1.01 -3.48 -3.39
C PHE A 129 1.33 -2.19 -4.12
N THR A 130 2.63 -1.95 -4.31
CA THR A 130 3.16 -0.78 -5.00
C THR A 130 3.92 -1.24 -6.22
N VAL A 131 3.60 -0.63 -7.36
CA VAL A 131 4.48 -0.65 -8.52
C VAL A 131 5.16 0.71 -8.58
N GLY A 132 6.49 0.74 -8.63
CA GLY A 132 7.26 1.97 -8.62
C GLY A 132 8.60 1.81 -9.31
N ARG A 133 9.40 2.88 -9.34
CA ARG A 133 10.78 2.90 -9.83
C ARG A 133 11.67 3.58 -8.80
N LEU A 134 12.94 3.20 -8.73
CA LEU A 134 13.91 3.83 -7.83
C LEU A 134 14.43 5.15 -8.41
N VAL A 135 13.63 6.21 -8.33
CA VAL A 135 14.03 7.55 -8.80
C VAL A 135 15.09 8.11 -7.84
N GLY A 136 16.30 8.40 -8.36
CA GLY A 136 17.37 9.08 -7.61
C GLY A 136 18.68 8.30 -7.43
N ILE A 137 18.71 7.00 -7.73
CA ILE A 137 19.94 6.18 -7.66
C ILE A 137 20.45 5.74 -9.05
N GLY A 138 19.95 6.36 -10.12
CA GLY A 138 20.30 6.01 -11.51
C GLY A 138 19.64 4.72 -12.03
N ASN A 139 19.14 3.86 -11.15
CA ASN A 139 18.37 2.67 -11.50
C ASN A 139 16.94 3.04 -11.91
N ARG A 140 16.54 2.69 -13.13
CA ARG A 140 15.20 2.96 -13.67
C ARG A 140 14.30 1.72 -13.69
N GLU A 141 14.80 0.59 -13.17
CA GLU A 141 14.03 -0.65 -13.13
C GLU A 141 12.79 -0.49 -12.25
N PRO A 142 11.63 -1.00 -12.72
CA PRO A 142 10.45 -1.08 -11.89
C PRO A 142 10.66 -2.11 -10.78
N PHE A 143 9.98 -1.91 -9.66
CA PHE A 143 9.84 -2.91 -8.60
C PHE A 143 8.38 -3.13 -8.28
N ILE A 144 8.09 -4.30 -7.72
CA ILE A 144 6.81 -4.60 -7.08
C ILE A 144 7.08 -4.80 -5.61
N ALA A 145 6.40 -4.04 -4.74
CA ALA A 145 6.46 -4.21 -3.30
C ALA A 145 5.09 -4.62 -2.76
N PHE A 146 5.06 -5.55 -1.81
CA PHE A 146 3.85 -5.95 -1.10
C PHE A 146 3.98 -5.64 0.39
N TYR A 147 2.89 -5.16 0.98
CA TYR A 147 2.71 -5.08 2.43
C TYR A 147 1.45 -5.83 2.82
N ARG A 148 1.57 -6.75 3.77
CA ARG A 148 0.44 -7.51 4.29
C ARG A 148 0.44 -7.37 5.79
N ILE A 149 -0.64 -6.84 6.36
CA ILE A 149 -0.72 -6.58 7.79
C ILE A 149 -1.79 -7.48 8.40
N PHE A 150 -1.38 -8.35 9.31
CA PHE A 150 -2.27 -9.29 9.98
C PHE A 150 -2.51 -8.85 11.42
N PRO A 151 -3.71 -9.12 11.99
CA PRO A 151 -3.93 -8.97 13.42
C PRO A 151 -2.92 -9.79 14.23
N GLY A 152 -2.47 -9.27 15.37
CA GLY A 152 -1.65 -9.98 16.35
C GLY A 152 -2.51 -10.59 17.46
N ASP A 153 -1.87 -10.89 18.59
CA ASP A 153 -2.49 -11.56 19.74
C ASP A 153 -3.54 -10.70 20.46
N SER A 154 -3.48 -9.37 20.28
CA SER A 154 -4.42 -8.41 20.86
C SER A 154 -4.89 -7.37 19.84
N VAL A 155 -5.97 -6.64 20.16
CA VAL A 155 -6.52 -5.59 19.28
C VAL A 155 -5.49 -4.50 18.93
N GLY A 156 -4.50 -4.27 19.80
CA GLY A 156 -3.46 -3.27 19.64
C GLY A 156 -2.14 -3.79 19.06
N GLU A 157 -2.13 -5.02 18.57
CA GLU A 157 -0.95 -5.65 18.00
C GLU A 157 -1.25 -6.16 16.59
N ALA A 158 -0.24 -6.09 15.74
CA ALA A 158 -0.29 -6.58 14.37
C ALA A 158 1.11 -7.03 13.92
N VAL A 159 1.13 -7.81 12.84
CA VAL A 159 2.37 -8.25 12.18
C VAL A 159 2.31 -7.82 10.73
N ALA A 160 3.29 -7.04 10.29
CA ALA A 160 3.43 -6.59 8.92
C ALA A 160 4.49 -7.43 8.19
N HIS A 161 4.16 -7.92 7.01
CA HIS A 161 5.11 -8.56 6.09
C HIS A 161 5.33 -7.65 4.90
N GLY A 162 6.56 -7.15 4.77
CA GLY A 162 7.02 -6.40 3.60
C GLY A 162 7.80 -7.31 2.66
N SER A 163 7.57 -7.24 1.36
CA SER A 163 8.42 -7.92 0.37
C SER A 163 8.60 -7.09 -0.88
N ILE A 164 9.74 -7.26 -1.56
CA ILE A 164 10.06 -6.60 -2.82
C ILE A 164 10.45 -7.65 -3.87
N TYR A 165 10.05 -7.40 -5.11
CA TYR A 165 10.26 -8.27 -6.26
C TYR A 165 10.78 -7.45 -7.44
N LEU A 166 11.71 -8.05 -8.18
CA LEU A 166 12.10 -7.62 -9.52
C LEU A 166 11.07 -8.17 -10.52
N PRO A 167 10.36 -7.33 -11.30
CA PRO A 167 9.39 -7.79 -12.29
C PRO A 167 10.01 -8.70 -13.36
N ARG A 168 9.18 -9.49 -14.06
CA ARG A 168 9.64 -10.34 -15.16
C ARG A 168 10.42 -9.51 -16.18
N GLY A 169 11.62 -9.99 -16.52
CA GLY A 169 12.49 -9.36 -17.53
C GLY A 169 13.28 -8.15 -17.03
N GLY A 170 13.15 -7.78 -15.75
CA GLY A 170 14.03 -6.78 -15.15
C GLY A 170 15.47 -7.29 -15.05
N ASP A 171 16.44 -6.36 -15.04
CA ASP A 171 17.87 -6.67 -15.02
C ASP A 171 18.31 -7.19 -13.63
N PRO A 172 18.77 -8.46 -13.50
CA PRO A 172 19.26 -9.01 -12.24
C PRO A 172 20.44 -8.23 -11.64
N ALA A 173 21.19 -7.46 -12.42
CA ALA A 173 22.28 -6.61 -11.91
C ALA A 173 21.77 -5.52 -10.95
N THR A 174 20.47 -5.22 -10.97
CA THR A 174 19.83 -4.21 -10.12
C THR A 174 19.33 -4.73 -8.78
N ILE A 175 19.39 -6.04 -8.55
CA ILE A 175 18.97 -6.67 -7.28
C ILE A 175 19.62 -6.01 -6.05
N PRO A 176 20.93 -5.72 -6.02
CA PRO A 176 21.55 -5.07 -4.86
C PRO A 176 20.98 -3.67 -4.55
N ASP A 177 20.49 -2.96 -5.57
CA ASP A 177 19.86 -1.65 -5.37
C ASP A 177 18.42 -1.78 -4.86
N LEU A 178 17.70 -2.82 -5.31
CA LEU A 178 16.38 -3.17 -4.77
C LEU A 178 16.45 -3.63 -3.31
N GLU A 179 17.49 -4.38 -2.92
CA GLU A 179 17.74 -4.75 -1.53
C GLU A 179 17.97 -3.51 -0.65
N LYS A 180 18.83 -2.58 -1.10
CA LYS A 180 19.06 -1.31 -0.39
C LYS A 180 17.78 -0.49 -0.28
N ALA A 181 17.01 -0.39 -1.37
CA ALA A 181 15.76 0.32 -1.37
C ALA A 181 14.76 -0.29 -0.40
N HIS A 182 14.63 -1.62 -0.37
CA HIS A 182 13.78 -2.31 0.59
C HIS A 182 14.20 -2.00 2.04
N ALA A 183 15.49 -2.09 2.34
CA ALA A 183 16.00 -1.75 3.66
C ALA A 183 15.68 -0.30 4.06
N SER A 184 15.87 0.67 3.15
CA SER A 184 15.49 2.07 3.39
C SER A 184 13.98 2.24 3.60
N ILE A 185 13.14 1.57 2.81
CA ILE A 185 11.69 1.64 2.98
C ILE A 185 11.28 1.02 4.31
N MET A 186 11.82 -0.14 4.69
CA MET A 186 11.54 -0.76 5.99
C MET A 186 11.97 0.12 7.16
N GLN A 187 13.07 0.86 7.03
CA GLN A 187 13.50 1.84 8.05
C GLN A 187 12.51 2.99 8.20
N VAL A 188 12.01 3.57 7.09
CA VAL A 188 11.00 4.63 7.14
C VAL A 188 9.69 4.09 7.72
N VAL A 189 9.22 2.93 7.24
CA VAL A 189 7.98 2.31 7.72
C VAL A 189 8.04 2.00 9.22
N SER A 190 9.12 1.37 9.67
CA SER A 190 9.25 0.98 11.09
C SER A 190 9.56 2.17 12.00
N GLY A 191 10.33 3.15 11.53
CA GLY A 191 10.80 4.29 12.31
C GLY A 191 9.87 5.51 12.29
N GLU A 192 9.01 5.64 11.28
CA GLU A 192 8.11 6.78 11.10
C GLU A 192 6.64 6.32 11.10
N ASP A 193 6.21 5.51 10.14
CA ASP A 193 4.78 5.14 9.98
C ASP A 193 4.24 4.35 11.18
N PHE A 194 4.90 3.27 11.55
CA PHE A 194 4.45 2.43 12.66
C PHE A 194 4.60 3.11 14.02
N VAL A 195 5.49 4.10 14.15
CA VAL A 195 5.56 4.95 15.34
C VAL A 195 4.33 5.84 15.44
N ILE A 196 3.93 6.47 14.33
CA ILE A 196 2.71 7.30 14.27
C ILE A 196 1.47 6.44 14.49
N ALA A 197 1.39 5.26 13.89
CA ALA A 197 0.28 4.33 14.08
C ALA A 197 0.18 3.87 15.55
N ALA A 198 1.31 3.58 16.20
CA ALA A 198 1.33 3.18 17.60
C ALA A 198 0.87 4.30 18.55
N ASP A 199 1.34 5.55 18.35
CA ASP A 199 0.89 6.67 19.18
C ASP A 199 -0.59 7.00 18.92
N SER A 200 -1.03 6.94 17.67
CA SER A 200 -2.43 7.14 17.28
C SER A 200 -3.33 6.07 17.90
N TRP A 201 -2.92 4.81 17.87
CA TRP A 201 -3.64 3.71 18.52
C TRP A 201 -3.74 3.92 20.03
N LYS A 202 -2.64 4.28 20.71
CA LYS A 202 -2.63 4.52 22.16
C LYS A 202 -3.64 5.60 22.56
N ARG A 203 -3.73 6.67 21.78
CA ARG A 203 -4.70 7.77 21.99
C ARG A 203 -6.13 7.30 21.73
N LEU A 204 -6.36 6.62 20.61
CA LEU A 204 -7.68 6.12 20.23
C LEU A 204 -8.22 5.09 21.24
N ALA A 205 -7.38 4.18 21.72
CA ALA A 205 -7.72 3.18 22.73
C ALA A 205 -8.08 3.80 24.08
N SER A 206 -7.58 5.02 24.35
CA SER A 206 -7.86 5.78 25.57
C SER A 206 -8.95 6.84 25.37
N ALA A 207 -9.60 6.88 24.20
CA ALA A 207 -10.60 7.89 23.89
C ALA A 207 -11.86 7.71 24.73
N PRO A 208 -12.54 8.81 25.12
CA PRO A 208 -13.76 8.72 25.91
C PRO A 208 -14.88 8.02 25.11
N PRO A 209 -15.85 7.38 25.80
CA PRO A 209 -17.03 6.81 25.15
C PRO A 209 -17.71 7.82 24.22
N GLY A 210 -18.04 7.40 23.00
CA GLY A 210 -18.67 8.25 21.99
C GLY A 210 -17.71 9.13 21.19
N TYR A 211 -16.39 9.04 21.41
CA TYR A 211 -15.42 9.69 20.52
C TYR A 211 -15.60 9.20 19.08
N ARG A 212 -15.57 10.15 18.13
CA ARG A 212 -15.73 9.88 16.70
C ARG A 212 -14.46 10.32 15.97
N LEU A 213 -13.85 9.39 15.26
CA LEU A 213 -12.79 9.69 14.30
C LEU A 213 -13.43 10.14 12.98
N THR A 214 -12.90 11.22 12.39
CA THR A 214 -13.37 11.73 11.10
C THR A 214 -12.26 11.57 10.08
N PHE A 215 -12.55 10.85 8.99
CA PHE A 215 -11.68 10.83 7.82
C PHE A 215 -11.93 12.07 6.96
N GLY A 216 -10.86 12.76 6.61
CA GLY A 216 -10.83 13.90 5.73
C GLY A 216 -11.10 13.53 4.27
N ARG A 217 -11.28 14.58 3.46
CA ARG A 217 -11.56 14.43 2.01
C ARG A 217 -10.41 13.81 1.22
N ASN A 218 -9.18 13.87 1.74
CA ASN A 218 -8.00 13.28 1.12
C ASN A 218 -7.70 11.86 1.61
N GLU A 219 -8.65 11.20 2.28
CA GLU A 219 -8.49 9.85 2.86
C GLU A 219 -9.53 8.89 2.25
N MET A 220 -9.73 8.97 0.93
CA MET A 220 -10.85 8.31 0.25
C MET A 220 -10.79 6.77 0.36
N LEU A 221 -9.60 6.18 0.31
CA LEU A 221 -9.44 4.73 0.45
C LEU A 221 -9.76 4.27 1.87
N LEU A 222 -9.33 5.02 2.89
CA LEU A 222 -9.60 4.71 4.30
C LEU A 222 -11.12 4.72 4.52
N GLN A 223 -11.79 5.77 4.07
CA GLN A 223 -13.25 5.84 4.14
C GLN A 223 -13.93 4.61 3.54
N GLN A 224 -13.46 4.15 2.37
CA GLN A 224 -14.04 2.99 1.71
C GLN A 224 -13.68 1.68 2.42
N ASN A 225 -12.43 1.48 2.84
CA ASN A 225 -11.99 0.30 3.59
C ASN A 225 -12.78 0.14 4.89
N HIS A 226 -12.91 1.20 5.67
CA HIS A 226 -13.65 1.15 6.93
C HIS A 226 -15.16 0.94 6.71
N ARG A 227 -15.77 1.52 5.66
CA ARG A 227 -17.16 1.20 5.28
C ARG A 227 -17.33 -0.27 4.88
N LEU A 228 -16.43 -0.81 4.06
CA LEU A 228 -16.49 -2.22 3.64
C LEU A 228 -16.35 -3.17 4.85
N ILE A 229 -15.42 -2.89 5.75
CA ILE A 229 -15.25 -3.68 6.99
C ILE A 229 -16.52 -3.59 7.83
N ALA A 230 -17.04 -2.39 8.05
CA ALA A 230 -18.27 -2.15 8.81
C ALA A 230 -19.46 -2.93 8.24
N ASP A 231 -19.67 -2.87 6.92
CA ASP A 231 -20.76 -3.59 6.26
C ASP A 231 -20.61 -5.11 6.39
N LEU A 232 -19.39 -5.64 6.19
CA LEU A 232 -19.10 -7.08 6.27
C LEU A 232 -19.30 -7.66 7.68
N ILE A 233 -19.05 -6.86 8.73
CA ILE A 233 -19.22 -7.30 10.12
C ILE A 233 -20.58 -6.89 10.72
N GLY A 234 -21.46 -6.25 9.94
CA GLY A 234 -22.78 -5.79 10.42
C GLY A 234 -22.73 -4.63 11.42
N MET A 235 -21.71 -3.77 11.33
CA MET A 235 -21.51 -2.58 12.18
C MET A 235 -21.48 -1.29 11.35
N PRO A 236 -22.61 -0.87 10.74
CA PRO A 236 -22.62 0.26 9.82
C PRO A 236 -22.13 1.56 10.47
N ILE A 237 -21.30 2.31 9.75
CA ILE A 237 -20.79 3.61 10.19
C ILE A 237 -21.91 4.64 10.06
N VAL A 238 -22.32 5.24 11.19
CA VAL A 238 -23.32 6.31 11.22
C VAL A 238 -22.68 7.62 10.78
N SER A 239 -23.07 8.11 9.60
CA SER A 239 -22.66 9.41 9.05
C SER A 239 -23.19 10.59 9.85
#